data_AF-A0A482YBC2-F1
#
_entry.id   AF-A0A482YBC2-F1
#
_cell.length_a   1.000
_cell.length_b   1.000
_cell.length_c   1.000
_cell.angle_alpha   90.00
_cell.angle_beta   90.00
_cell.angle_gamma   90.00
#
_symmetry.space_group_name_H-M   'P 1'
#
loop_
_entity.id
_entity.type
_entity.pdbx_description
1 polymer ?
#
loop_
_entity_poly.entity_id
_entity_poly.type
_entity_poly.pdbx_seq_one_letter_code
_entity_poly.pdbx_strand_id
1 'polypeptide(L)'
;MKTDTSNAKRTAADDRLTSNTIFELLCEDHRRYALSYLTQRVGAVRLEELIDRLAHRDGEPTPERIEQLTVEFHHNHLQKFLDAEVLQYDTEAGTVERRAAASSLDPYLELASVNDLSLAE
;
A
#
# COMPACT_ATOMS: atom_id res chain seq x y z
N MET A 1 1.84 3.40 35.18
CA MET A 1 3.00 3.28 34.28
C MET A 1 2.77 4.24 33.12
N LYS A 2 3.62 5.26 32.95
CA LYS A 2 3.62 6.15 31.79
C LYS A 2 4.87 5.83 30.99
N THR A 3 4.72 5.36 29.76
CA THR A 3 5.84 5.22 28.84
C THR A 3 5.83 6.41 27.91
N ASP A 4 6.61 7.43 28.27
CA ASP A 4 7.12 8.42 27.34
C ASP A 4 8.11 7.71 26.42
N THR A 5 7.72 7.44 25.18
CA THR A 5 8.67 7.01 24.15
C THR A 5 9.21 8.25 23.46
N SER A 6 10.33 8.74 23.99
CA SER A 6 11.16 9.79 23.41
C SER A 6 11.75 9.30 22.08
N ASN A 7 11.32 9.92 20.99
CA ASN A 7 11.84 9.72 19.65
C ASN A 7 13.05 10.64 19.43
N ALA A 8 14.26 10.09 19.51
CA ALA A 8 15.46 10.77 19.03
C ALA A 8 16.55 9.75 18.69
N LYS A 9 16.67 9.37 17.41
CA LYS A 9 17.92 9.40 16.62
C LYS A 9 17.71 8.86 15.19
N ARG A 10 17.28 9.72 14.26
CA ARG A 10 17.35 9.44 12.82
C ARG A 10 18.81 9.39 12.38
N THR A 11 19.27 8.22 11.94
CA THR A 11 20.60 8.00 11.32
C THR A 11 20.39 7.07 10.14
N ALA A 12 21.08 7.27 9.01
CA ALA A 12 20.98 6.65 7.67
C ALA A 12 20.58 5.15 7.50
N ALA A 13 20.40 4.38 8.57
CA ALA A 13 19.49 3.22 8.62
C ALA A 13 17.99 3.62 8.55
N ASP A 14 17.71 4.91 8.48
CA ASP A 14 16.40 5.57 8.55
C ASP A 14 15.54 5.48 7.27
N ASP A 15 16.11 5.03 6.16
CA ASP A 15 15.35 4.76 4.92
C ASP A 15 14.63 3.40 4.96
N ARG A 16 14.89 2.59 6.00
CA ARG A 16 14.23 1.30 6.18
C ARG A 16 13.05 1.47 7.11
N LEU A 17 11.87 1.11 6.60
CA LEU A 17 10.63 1.09 7.36
C LEU A 17 10.82 0.28 8.65
N THR A 18 10.30 0.79 9.76
CA THR A 18 10.30 0.03 11.01
C THR A 18 9.42 -1.20 10.89
N SER A 19 9.71 -2.28 11.63
CA SER A 19 8.88 -3.48 11.61
C SER A 19 7.41 -3.18 11.94
N ASN A 20 7.16 -2.26 12.87
CA ASN A 20 5.80 -1.87 13.23
C ASN A 20 5.06 -1.21 12.06
N THR A 21 5.74 -0.32 11.32
CA THR A 21 5.20 0.28 10.09
C THR A 21 4.94 -0.78 9.02
N ILE A 22 5.87 -1.72 8.82
CA ILE A 22 5.71 -2.81 7.84
C ILE A 22 4.46 -3.64 8.19
N PHE A 23 4.34 -4.10 9.44
CA PHE A 23 3.17 -4.87 9.87
C PHE A 23 1.88 -4.05 9.77
N GLU A 24 1.89 -2.78 10.16
CA GLU A 24 0.73 -1.89 10.02
C GLU A 24 0.29 -1.79 8.56
N LEU A 25 1.22 -1.54 7.63
CA LEU A 25 0.91 -1.43 6.21
C LEU A 25 0.42 -2.76 5.62
N LEU A 26 1.03 -3.89 5.98
CA LEU A 26 0.77 -5.19 5.35
C LEU A 26 -0.33 -6.01 6.05
N CYS A 27 -0.89 -5.57 7.17
CA CYS A 27 -1.96 -6.29 7.88
C CYS A 27 -3.30 -6.32 7.12
N GLU A 28 -3.50 -5.40 6.17
CA GLU A 28 -4.76 -5.27 5.44
C GLU A 28 -4.60 -5.72 3.97
N ASP A 29 -5.62 -6.43 3.47
CA ASP A 29 -5.59 -7.16 2.21
C ASP A 29 -5.54 -6.25 0.99
N HIS A 30 -6.31 -5.15 0.99
CA HIS A 30 -6.30 -4.16 -0.08
C HIS A 30 -4.96 -3.44 -0.14
N ARG A 31 -4.34 -3.13 1.00
CA ARG A 31 -2.99 -2.54 1.05
C ARG A 31 -1.94 -3.46 0.48
N ARG A 32 -1.97 -4.74 0.85
CA ARG A 32 -1.06 -5.75 0.28
C ARG A 32 -1.22 -5.85 -1.23
N TYR A 33 -2.45 -5.99 -1.70
CA TYR A 33 -2.71 -6.11 -3.14
C TYR A 33 -2.29 -4.86 -3.91
N ALA A 34 -2.62 -3.67 -3.39
CA ALA A 34 -2.24 -2.43 -4.04
C ALA A 34 -0.72 -2.28 -4.18
N LEU A 35 0.03 -2.55 -3.10
CA LEU A 35 1.49 -2.51 -3.14
C LEU A 35 2.06 -3.56 -4.10
N SER A 36 1.55 -4.80 -4.05
CA SER A 36 1.95 -5.88 -4.97
C SER A 36 1.69 -5.54 -6.44
N TYR A 37 0.55 -4.89 -6.73
CA TYR A 37 0.23 -4.42 -8.07
C TYR A 37 1.25 -3.38 -8.54
N LEU A 38 1.56 -2.41 -7.67
CA LEU A 38 2.51 -1.34 -7.98
C LEU A 38 3.96 -1.85 -8.11
N THR A 39 4.34 -2.97 -7.49
CA THR A 39 5.65 -3.62 -7.71
C THR A 39 5.88 -4.06 -9.15
N GLN A 40 4.81 -4.40 -9.86
CA GLN A 40 4.88 -4.89 -11.24
C GLN A 40 4.86 -3.75 -12.26
N ARG A 41 4.76 -2.49 -11.81
CA ARG A 41 4.66 -1.30 -12.65
C ARG A 41 5.90 -0.44 -12.50
N VAL A 42 6.30 0.20 -13.59
CA VAL A 42 7.39 1.18 -13.60
C VAL A 42 6.77 2.56 -13.68
N GLY A 43 7.07 3.41 -12.70
CA GLY A 43 6.59 4.79 -12.63
C GLY A 43 5.18 4.94 -12.06
N ALA A 44 4.58 6.10 -12.33
CA ALA A 44 3.28 6.49 -11.81
C ALA A 44 2.12 5.72 -12.48
N VAL A 45 1.13 5.33 -11.68
CA VAL A 45 -0.06 4.58 -12.08
C VAL A 45 -1.29 5.40 -11.72
N ARG A 46 -2.33 5.41 -12.57
CA ARG A 46 -3.58 6.12 -12.25
C ARG A 46 -4.25 5.47 -11.05
N LEU A 47 -4.69 6.29 -10.09
CA LEU A 47 -5.40 5.81 -8.91
C LEU A 47 -6.67 5.04 -9.32
N GLU A 48 -7.41 5.56 -10.29
CA GLU A 48 -8.61 4.90 -10.85
C GLU A 48 -8.33 3.48 -11.37
N GLU A 49 -7.18 3.27 -12.03
CA GLU A 49 -6.79 1.94 -12.50
C GLU A 49 -6.50 0.99 -11.33
N LEU A 50 -5.86 1.50 -10.28
CA LEU A 50 -5.61 0.72 -9.07
C LEU A 50 -6.91 0.33 -8.36
N ILE A 51 -7.87 1.26 -8.26
CA ILE A 51 -9.19 0.99 -7.69
C ILE A 51 -9.96 -0.04 -8.53
N ASP A 52 -9.93 0.10 -9.85
CA ASP A 52 -10.56 -0.86 -10.75
C ASP A 52 -10.02 -2.28 -10.53
N ARG A 53 -8.70 -2.43 -10.39
CA ARG A 53 -8.07 -3.72 -10.08
C ARG A 53 -8.50 -4.29 -8.73
N LEU A 54 -8.59 -3.45 -7.71
CA LEU A 54 -9.08 -3.86 -6.39
C LEU A 54 -10.56 -4.30 -6.46
N ALA A 55 -11.40 -3.56 -7.18
CA ALA A 55 -12.80 -3.91 -7.36
C ALA A 55 -12.97 -5.27 -8.06
N HIS A 56 -12.20 -5.52 -9.13
CA HIS A 56 -12.18 -6.81 -9.82
C HIS A 56 -11.68 -7.97 -8.96
N ARG A 57 -10.80 -7.70 -8.00
CA ARG A 57 -10.34 -8.71 -7.04
C ARG A 57 -11.45 -9.08 -6.05
N ASP A 58 -12.19 -8.09 -5.57
CA ASP A 58 -13.28 -8.29 -4.61
C ASP A 58 -14.51 -8.97 -5.24
N GLY A 59 -14.71 -8.80 -6.56
CA GLY A 59 -15.81 -9.40 -7.31
C GLY A 59 -16.12 -8.67 -8.62
N GLU A 60 -17.40 -8.69 -9.02
CA GLU A 60 -17.85 -7.95 -10.21
C GLU A 60 -17.84 -6.43 -9.92
N PRO A 61 -17.11 -5.63 -10.71
CA PRO A 61 -17.06 -4.19 -10.50
C PRO A 61 -18.37 -3.52 -10.91
N THR A 62 -19.03 -2.84 -9.98
CA THR A 62 -20.14 -1.91 -10.27
C THR A 62 -19.71 -0.46 -10.08
N PRO A 63 -20.35 0.51 -10.75
CA PRO A 63 -20.05 1.93 -10.57
C PRO A 63 -20.11 2.36 -9.10
N GLU A 64 -21.12 1.89 -8.35
CA GLU A 64 -21.31 2.20 -6.93
C GLU A 64 -20.18 1.61 -6.08
N ARG A 65 -19.72 0.39 -6.40
CA ARG A 65 -18.62 -0.25 -5.67
C ARG A 65 -17.30 0.48 -5.93
N ILE A 66 -17.04 0.89 -7.17
CA ILE A 66 -15.83 1.65 -7.53
C ILE A 66 -15.81 2.99 -6.79
N GLU A 67 -16.93 3.70 -6.74
CA GLU A 67 -17.02 4.98 -6.02
C GLU A 67 -16.76 4.80 -4.52
N GLN A 68 -17.41 3.82 -3.89
CA GLN A 68 -17.19 3.50 -2.46
C GLN A 68 -15.73 3.15 -2.18
N LEU A 69 -15.14 2.29 -3.03
CA LEU A 69 -13.76 1.85 -2.87
C LEU A 69 -12.77 2.98 -3.10
N THR A 70 -13.08 3.93 -4.00
CA THR A 70 -12.25 5.13 -4.22
C THR A 70 -12.17 5.96 -2.94
N VAL A 71 -13.31 6.25 -2.30
CA VAL A 71 -13.38 7.02 -1.06
C VAL A 71 -12.69 6.26 0.08
N GLU A 72 -13.00 4.98 0.23
CA GLU A 72 -12.38 4.11 1.23
C GLU A 72 -10.86 4.08 1.08
N PHE A 73 -10.37 3.85 -0.14
CA PHE A 73 -8.95 3.75 -0.41
C PHE A 73 -8.23 5.06 -0.16
N HIS A 74 -8.81 6.19 -0.55
CA HIS A 74 -8.21 7.49 -0.30
C HIS A 74 -8.02 7.76 1.20
N HIS A 75 -9.04 7.49 2.01
CA HIS A 75 -9.01 7.79 3.45
C HIS A 75 -8.29 6.74 4.30
N ASN A 76 -8.41 5.46 3.97
CA ASN A 76 -7.93 4.37 4.83
C ASN A 76 -6.59 3.78 4.39
N HIS A 77 -6.34 3.73 3.08
CA HIS A 77 -5.17 3.05 2.53
C HIS A 77 -4.10 4.04 2.07
N LEU A 78 -4.49 4.99 1.20
CA LEU A 78 -3.57 5.96 0.62
C LEU A 78 -2.89 6.81 1.68
N GLN A 79 -3.66 7.36 2.64
CA GLN A 79 -3.08 8.18 3.71
C GLN A 79 -2.00 7.43 4.50
N LYS A 80 -2.21 6.15 4.81
CA LYS A 80 -1.20 5.32 5.51
C LYS A 80 0.06 5.13 4.68
N PHE A 81 -0.07 5.00 3.37
CA PHE A 81 1.08 4.91 2.47
C PHE A 81 1.87 6.22 2.37
N LEU A 82 1.17 7.36 2.41
CA LEU A 82 1.80 8.68 2.40
C LEU A 82 2.51 8.95 3.73
N ASP A 83 1.87 8.63 4.86
CA ASP A 83 2.43 8.79 6.21
C ASP A 83 3.72 7.97 6.39
N ALA A 84 3.78 6.78 5.79
CA ALA A 84 4.96 5.92 5.79
C ALA A 84 5.96 6.23 4.65
N GLU A 85 5.68 7.25 3.83
CA GLU A 85 6.50 7.66 2.68
C GLU A 85 6.81 6.54 1.68
N VAL A 86 5.94 5.53 1.58
CA VAL A 86 6.11 4.41 0.64
C VAL A 86 5.49 4.69 -0.73
N LEU A 87 4.47 5.55 -0.78
CA LEU A 87 3.89 6.05 -2.02
C LEU A 87 3.96 7.57 -2.07
N GLN A 88 3.86 8.09 -3.27
CA GLN A 88 3.54 9.48 -3.57
C GLN A 88 2.23 9.52 -4.33
N TYR A 89 1.38 10.51 -4.00
CA TYR A 89 0.16 10.79 -4.74
C TYR A 89 0.27 12.16 -5.39
N ASP A 90 0.10 12.20 -6.70
CA ASP A 90 -0.06 13.41 -7.48
C ASP A 90 -1.57 13.69 -7.62
N THR A 91 -2.06 14.70 -6.90
CA THR A 91 -3.46 15.12 -6.94
C THR A 91 -3.87 15.76 -8.25
N GLU A 92 -2.93 16.38 -8.98
CA GLU A 92 -3.23 17.03 -10.26
C GLU A 92 -3.34 16.00 -11.38
N ALA A 93 -2.43 15.01 -11.40
CA ALA A 93 -2.43 13.93 -12.37
C ALA A 93 -3.36 12.75 -11.98
N GLY A 94 -3.77 12.66 -10.72
CA GLY A 94 -4.55 11.54 -10.20
C GLY A 94 -3.76 10.23 -10.17
N THR A 95 -2.45 10.29 -9.96
CA THR A 95 -1.55 9.14 -10.05
C THR A 95 -0.82 8.84 -8.75
N VAL A 96 -0.62 7.56 -8.48
CA VAL A 96 0.21 7.06 -7.38
C VAL A 96 1.51 6.47 -7.91
N GLU A 97 2.61 6.75 -7.23
CA GLU A 97 3.93 6.24 -7.59
C GLU A 97 4.64 5.66 -6.36
N ARG A 98 5.36 4.55 -6.55
CA ARG A 98 6.17 3.95 -5.48
C ARG A 98 7.41 4.79 -5.21
N ARG A 99 7.68 5.00 -3.92
CA ARG A 99 8.95 5.56 -3.44
C ARG A 99 9.97 4.46 -3.16
N ALA A 100 11.24 4.85 -3.08
CA ALA A 100 12.35 3.94 -2.78
C ALA A 100 12.14 3.17 -1.46
N ALA A 101 11.54 3.81 -0.44
CA ALA A 101 11.25 3.17 0.85
C ALA A 101 10.34 1.94 0.72
N ALA A 102 9.46 1.92 -0.28
CA ALA A 102 8.57 0.79 -0.54
C ALA A 102 9.32 -0.50 -0.88
N SER A 103 10.56 -0.44 -1.38
CA SER A 103 11.34 -1.64 -1.69
C SER A 103 11.62 -2.50 -0.47
N SER A 104 11.56 -1.92 0.73
CA SER A 104 11.65 -2.66 1.99
C SER A 104 10.47 -3.63 2.20
N LEU A 105 9.34 -3.43 1.50
CA LEU A 105 8.14 -4.26 1.60
C LEU A 105 8.17 -5.46 0.65
N ASP A 106 8.99 -5.41 -0.42
CA ASP A 106 8.99 -6.40 -1.49
C ASP A 106 9.17 -7.86 -0.98
N PRO A 107 10.10 -8.17 -0.06
CA PRO A 107 10.25 -9.54 0.44
C PRO A 107 9.00 -10.09 1.14
N TYR A 108 8.22 -9.21 1.78
CA TYR A 108 7.01 -9.58 2.48
C TYR A 108 5.81 -9.71 1.53
N LEU A 109 5.76 -8.86 0.49
CA LEU A 109 4.76 -8.93 -0.57
C LEU A 109 4.94 -10.20 -1.41
N GLU A 110 6.18 -10.57 -1.72
CA GLU A 110 6.51 -11.85 -2.35
C GLU A 110 6.02 -13.02 -1.49
N LEU A 111 6.32 -13.02 -0.19
CA LEU A 111 5.87 -14.06 0.74
C LEU A 111 4.33 -14.16 0.80
N ALA A 112 3.63 -13.02 0.85
CA ALA A 112 2.17 -12.98 0.86
C ALA A 112 1.57 -13.51 -0.45
N SER A 113 2.19 -13.20 -1.59
CA SER A 113 1.72 -13.65 -2.92
C SER A 113 1.78 -15.17 -3.10
N VAL A 114 2.74 -15.85 -2.44
CA VAL A 114 2.83 -17.32 -2.44
C VAL A 114 1.63 -17.95 -1.71
N ASN A 115 1.11 -17.28 -0.67
CA ASN A 115 -0.01 -17.79 0.10
C ASN A 115 -1.35 -17.68 -0.65
N ASP A 116 -1.54 -16.59 -1.40
CA ASP A 116 -2.74 -16.37 -2.23
C ASP A 116 -2.81 -17.35 -3.43
N LEU A 117 -1.66 -17.85 -3.91
CA LEU A 117 -1.60 -18.90 -4.94
C LEU A 117 -1.84 -20.32 -4.40
N SER A 118 -1.75 -20.53 -3.07
CA SER A 118 -1.93 -21.86 -2.46
C SER A 118 -3.40 -22.22 -2.14
N LEU A 119 -4.34 -21.29 -2.32
CA LEU A 119 -5.77 -21.50 -2.10
C LEU A 119 -6.52 -21.94 -3.38
N ALA A 120 -5.80 -22.22 -4.46
CA ALA A 120 -6.35 -22.63 -5.75
C ALA A 120 -6.14 -24.14 -6.06
N GLU A 121 -6.21 -25.00 -5.04
CA GLU A 121 -6.29 -26.46 -5.20
C GLU A 121 -7.68 -27.02 -4.86
#